data_AF-A0AAV2E1C3-F1
#
_entry.id   AF-A0AAV2E1C3-F1
#
_cell.length_a   1.000
_cell.length_b   1.000
_cell.length_c   1.000
_cell.angle_alpha   90.00
_cell.angle_beta   90.00
_cell.angle_gamma   90.00
#
_symmetry.space_group_name_H-M   'P 1'
#
loop_
_entity.id
_entity.type
_entity.pdbx_description
1 polymer ?
#
loop_
_entity_poly.entity_id
_entity_poly.type
_entity_poly.pdbx_seq_one_letter_code
_entity_poly.pdbx_strand_id
1 'polypeptide(L)' 'MNFVCRCSLVDLMVEMDRILRPEGTVVIRDSPEAIERVARIANAVRWTATIHEKEQESHGPQKILVATKNFWTLTSASH' A
#
# COMPACT_ATOMS: atom_id res chain seq x y z
N MET A 1 27.95 12.62 9.26
CA MET A 1 26.59 13.07 8.93
C MET A 1 25.71 11.82 8.83
N ASN A 2 25.10 11.38 9.94
CA ASN A 2 24.21 10.22 9.92
C ASN A 2 22.86 10.68 9.36
N PHE A 3 22.67 10.52 8.06
CA PHE A 3 21.35 10.64 7.44
C PHE A 3 20.57 9.40 7.89
N VAL A 4 19.90 9.49 9.04
CA VAL A 4 18.97 8.46 9.47
C VAL A 4 17.78 8.55 8.51
N CYS A 5 17.79 7.75 7.45
CA CYS A 5 16.56 7.46 6.72
C CYS A 5 15.65 6.67 7.67
N ARG A 6 14.93 7.38 8.55
CA ARG A 6 13.81 6.85 9.34
C ARG A 6 12.62 6.56 8.41
N CYS A 7 12.83 5.82 7.31
CA CYS A 7 11.76 5.39 6.44
C CYS A 7 11.13 4.13 7.03
N SER A 8 10.29 4.31 8.05
CA SER A 8 9.35 3.27 8.41
C SER A 8 8.37 3.11 7.26
N LEU A 9 8.13 1.88 6.80
CA LEU A 9 7.13 1.60 5.77
C LEU A 9 5.75 2.16 6.16
N VAL A 10 5.45 2.19 7.46
CA VAL A 10 4.22 2.76 8.01
C VAL A 10 4.13 4.25 7.73
N ASP A 11 5.20 5.01 7.98
CA ASP A 11 5.23 6.46 7.76
C ASP A 11 5.01 6.79 6.27
N LEU A 12 5.64 6.00 5.38
CA LEU A 12 5.45 6.13 3.94
C LEU A 12 3.99 5.88 3.54
N MET A 13 3.36 4.83 4.07
CA MET A 13 1.96 4.52 3.77
C MET A 13 0.98 5.56 4.31
N VAL A 14 1.28 6.19 5.46
CA VAL A 14 0.48 7.31 5.99
C VAL A 14 0.56 8.52 5.07
N GLU A 15 1.75 8.88 4.59
CA GLU A 15 1.89 10.00 3.64
C GLU A 15 1.23 9.68 2.29
N MET A 16 1.27 8.43 1.82
CA MET A 16 0.50 7.99 0.66
C MET A 16 -1.01 8.11 0.88
N ASP A 17 -1.52 7.79 2.06
CA ASP A 17 -2.93 7.99 2.39
C ASP A 17 -3.35 9.45 2.37
N ARG A 18 -2.49 10.35 2.84
CA ARG A 18 -2.77 11.80 2.79
C ARG A 18 -2.82 12.34 1.36
N ILE A 19 -2.04 11.75 0.45
CA ILE A 19 -1.97 12.16 -0.96
C ILE A 19 -3.11 11.54 -1.78
N LEU A 20 -3.46 10.28 -1.52
CA LEU A 20 -4.49 9.56 -2.27
C LEU A 20 -5.88 10.10 -1.96
N ARG A 21 -6.57 10.55 -3.01
CA ARG A 21 -8.00 10.82 -2.97
C ARG A 21 -8.78 9.51 -2.81
N PRO A 22 -10.03 9.55 -2.31
CA PRO A 22 -10.92 8.41 -2.37
C PRO A 22 -10.98 7.81 -3.78
N GLU A 23 -11.06 6.48 -3.86
CA GLU A 23 -11.01 5.69 -5.10
C GLU A 23 -9.66 5.75 -5.85
N GLY A 24 -8.68 6.47 -5.30
CA GLY A 24 -7.32 6.49 -5.81
C GLY A 24 -6.67 5.10 -5.71
N THR A 25 -5.96 4.70 -6.77
CA THR A 25 -5.24 3.42 -6.83
C THR A 25 -3.74 3.66 -6.87
N VAL A 26 -3.00 2.80 -6.16
CA VAL A 26 -1.54 2.77 -6.12
C VAL A 26 -1.05 1.41 -6.57
N VAL A 27 0.09 1.40 -7.28
CA VAL A 27 0.78 0.19 -7.73
C VAL A 27 2.18 0.19 -7.14
N ILE A 28 2.51 -0.86 -6.39
CA ILE A 28 3.80 -1.02 -5.70
C ILE A 28 4.45 -2.30 -6.22
N ARG A 29 5.70 -2.22 -6.65
CA ARG A 29 6.50 -3.39 -7.05
C ARG A 29 7.73 -3.47 -6.17
N ASP A 30 7.89 -4.58 -5.46
CA ASP A 30 9.01 -4.80 -4.55
C ASP A 30 9.22 -6.31 -4.32
N SER A 31 10.21 -6.63 -3.48
CA SER A 31 10.42 -7.95 -2.88
C SER A 31 9.14 -8.49 -2.22
N PRO A 32 8.94 -9.83 -2.23
CA PRO A 32 7.77 -10.46 -1.62
C PRO A 32 7.57 -10.05 -0.16
N GLU A 33 8.65 -9.95 0.62
CA GLU A 33 8.60 -9.62 2.04
C GLU A 33 8.13 -8.18 2.28
N ALA A 34 8.52 -7.25 1.41
CA ALA A 34 8.06 -5.87 1.46
C ALA A 34 6.58 -5.78 1.06
N ILE A 35 6.19 -6.47 -0.01
CA ILE A 35 4.80 -6.50 -0.50
C ILE A 35 3.84 -7.05 0.56
N GLU A 36 4.23 -8.11 1.27
CA GLU A 36 3.42 -8.65 2.37
C GLU A 36 3.26 -7.65 3.53
N ARG A 37 4.31 -6.90 3.87
CA ARG A 37 4.24 -5.86 4.91
C ARG A 37 3.30 -4.72 4.47
N VAL A 38 3.41 -4.27 3.23
CA VAL A 38 2.54 -3.24 2.65
C VAL A 38 1.08 -3.71 2.67
N ALA A 39 0.81 -4.94 2.24
CA ALA A 39 -0.54 -5.49 2.21
C ALA A 39 -1.20 -5.48 3.60
N ARG A 40 -0.46 -5.84 4.65
CA ARG A 40 -0.96 -5.81 6.03
C ARG A 40 -1.37 -4.41 6.46
N ILE A 41 -0.55 -3.40 6.16
CA ILE A 41 -0.84 -2.01 6.53
C ILE A 41 -2.00 -1.48 5.68
N ALA A 42 -2.04 -1.77 4.37
CA ALA A 42 -3.12 -1.37 3.47
C ALA A 42 -4.49 -1.86 3.98
N ASN A 43 -4.56 -3.13 4.39
CA ASN A 43 -5.76 -3.69 5.01
C ASN A 43 -6.11 -3.00 6.33
N ALA A 44 -5.12 -2.66 7.16
CA ALA A 44 -5.36 -1.95 8.43
C ALA A 44 -5.94 -0.54 8.23
N VAL A 45 -5.55 0.15 7.15
CA VAL A 45 -6.11 1.47 6.76
C VAL A 45 -7.35 1.35 5.85
N ARG A 46 -7.95 0.16 5.75
CA ARG A 46 -9.16 -0.13 4.97
C ARG A 46 -9.02 0.13 3.47
N TRP A 47 -7.84 -0.07 2.91
CA TRP A 47 -7.67 -0.13 1.46
C TRP A 47 -7.90 -1.55 0.97
N THR A 48 -8.35 -1.68 -0.27
CA THR A 48 -8.50 -2.97 -0.95
C THR A 48 -7.22 -3.26 -1.71
N ALA A 49 -6.49 -4.33 -1.37
CA ALA A 49 -5.20 -4.66 -1.99
C ALA A 49 -5.23 -6.05 -2.67
N THR A 50 -4.68 -6.12 -3.87
CA THR A 50 -4.51 -7.33 -4.67
C THR A 50 -3.04 -7.52 -5.03
N ILE A 51 -2.50 -8.72 -4.80
CA ILE A 51 -1.11 -9.06 -5.11
C ILE A 51 -1.06 -9.88 -6.39
N HIS A 52 -0.19 -9.47 -7.30
CA HIS A 52 0.12 -10.13 -8.57
C HIS A 52 1.58 -10.58 -8.56
N GLU A 53 1.81 -11.84 -8.94
CA GLU A 53 3.15 -12.39 -9.06
C GLU A 53 3.67 -12.15 -10.48
N LYS A 54 4.95 -11.74 -10.61
CA LYS A 54 5.57 -11.66 -11.93
C LYS A 54 6.00 -13.07 -12.35
N GLU A 55 5.72 -13.45 -13.59
CA GLU A 55 6.35 -14.62 -14.19
C GLU A 55 7.88 -14.45 -14.18
N GLN A 56 8.59 -15.53 -13.85
CA GLN A 56 10.02 -15.56 -13.61
C GLN A 56 10.81 -15.09 -14.84
N GLU A 57 11.25 -13.82 -14.81
CA GLU A 57 12.22 -13.30 -15.75
C GLU A 57 13.35 -12.62 -14.99
N SER A 58 14.55 -13.25 -15.03
CA SER A 58 15.92 -12.74 -14.82
C SER A 58 16.26 -11.91 -13.56
N HIS A 59 15.33 -11.10 -13.04
CA HIS A 59 15.53 -10.07 -12.02
C HIS A 59 14.85 -10.44 -10.70
N GLY A 60 15.22 -11.58 -10.09
CA GLY A 60 14.79 -11.97 -8.74
C GLY A 60 13.27 -12.11 -8.53
N PRO A 61 12.82 -12.62 -7.36
CA PRO A 61 11.41 -12.66 -7.04
C PRO A 61 10.92 -11.24 -6.75
N GLN A 62 10.04 -10.70 -7.58
CA GLN A 62 9.34 -9.44 -7.34
C GLN A 62 7.84 -9.67 -7.44
N LYS A 63 7.09 -9.04 -6.53
CA LYS A 63 5.62 -9.04 -6.57
C LYS A 63 5.12 -7.62 -6.82
N ILE A 64 3.94 -7.52 -7.40
CA ILE A 64 3.24 -6.26 -7.62
C ILE A 64 2.01 -6.26 -6.73
N LEU A 65 1.78 -5.19 -5.99
CA LEU A 65 0.59 -4.95 -5.22
C LEU A 65 -0.16 -3.78 -5.82
N VAL A 66 -1.42 -3.99 -6.13
CA VAL A 66 -2.36 -2.97 -6.56
C VAL A 66 -3.30 -2.72 -5.39
N ALA A 67 -3.28 -1.50 -4.83
CA ALA A 67 -4.16 -1.14 -3.73
C ALA A 67 -5.00 0.10 -4.04
N THR A 68 -6.28 0.02 -3.72
CA THR A 68 -7.27 1.07 -3.94
C THR A 68 -7.77 1.59 -2.61
N LYS A 69 -7.68 2.90 -2.43
CA LYS A 69 -8.21 3.60 -1.26
C LYS A 69 -9.73 3.63 -1.34
N ASN A 70 -10.40 2.92 -0.45
CA ASN A 70 -11.86 2.91 -0.40
C ASN A 70 -12.38 4.28 0.05
N PHE A 71 -13.53 4.71 -0.46
CA PHE A 71 -14.20 5.88 0.09
C PHE A 71 -14.97 5.48 1.34
N TRP A 72 -14.54 5.95 2.50
CA TRP A 72 -15.31 5.80 3.73
C TRP A 72 -16.19 7.04 3.92
N THR A 73 -17.44 6.99 3.45
CA THR A 73 -18.47 7.83 4.04
C THR A 73 -18.73 7.31 5.45
N LEU A 74 -18.63 8.19 6.45
CA LEU A 74 -19.39 7.96 7.67
C LEU A 74 -20.84 7.92 7.18
N THR A 75 -21.46 6.74 7.21
CA THR A 75 -22.92 6.67 7.08
C THR A 75 -23.44 7.56 8.19
N SER A 76 -23.87 8.77 7.81
CA SER A 76 -24.66 9.62 8.67
C SER A 76 -25.87 8.77 9.00
N ALA A 77 -25.89 8.23 10.22
CA ALA A 77 -27.05 7.54 10.74
C ALA A 77 -28.22 8.52 10.59
N SER A 78 -29.06 8.25 9.59
CA SER A 78 -30.27 9.02 9.34
C SER A 78 -31.13 8.87 10.59
N HIS A 79 -31.31 9.98 11.29
CA HIS A 79 -32.11 10.08 12.51
C HIS A 79 -33.57 10.41 12.17
#